data_AF-A0A2W4JH14-F1
#
_entry.id   AF-A0A2W4JH14-F1
#
_cell.length_a   1.000
_cell.length_b   1.000
_cell.length_c   1.000
_cell.angle_alpha   90.00
_cell.angle_beta   90.00
_cell.angle_gamma   90.00
#
_symmetry.space_group_name_H-M   'P 1'
#
loop_
_entity.id
_entity.type
_entity.pdbx_description
1 polymer ?
#
loop_
_entity_poly.entity_id
_entity_poly.type
_entity_poly.pdbx_seq_one_letter_code
_entity_poly.pdbx_strand_id
1 'polypeptide(L)'
;MTDERAAEAAFGPGEPSAPGPHLSSKSSDAVPGSSAAPLSEELAPVAEQIFGDRFSLAVTYAELLATDGVVRGLIGPREGPRIWDRHLLNCAVVAELLPTGASVVDVGSGAGLPGLVLALARPDLSITLVEPMARRTAFLTEAVGLLGVGDRVTVLRGRAEEPSTRQWLSPADAVTARAVASLDRLVEWCLPLAKRGGRLLALKGASAAEEVAAHRDVIDRFGGGSPIVKCCGVGMIDPPTTVVEIVKERDVVPARARSPRKAAGSGRRTHMDGRRRPGRGRSRRG
;
A
#
# COMPACT_ATOMS: atom_id res chain seq x y z
N MET A 1 7.60 71.85 -46.49
CA MET A 1 8.43 70.67 -46.82
C MET A 1 7.46 69.58 -47.24
N THR A 2 7.00 69.64 -48.50
CA THR A 2 7.61 68.92 -49.64
C THR A 2 7.59 67.43 -49.36
N ASP A 3 6.61 66.75 -49.96
CA ASP A 3 6.85 65.90 -51.15
C ASP A 3 6.99 64.46 -50.65
N GLU A 4 6.56 63.41 -51.32
CA GLU A 4 6.08 63.22 -52.68
C GLU A 4 5.49 61.79 -52.68
N ARG A 5 4.54 61.53 -53.60
CA ARG A 5 4.49 60.40 -54.57
C ARG A 5 5.04 59.02 -54.14
N ALA A 6 4.51 57.88 -54.56
CA ALA A 6 3.63 57.42 -55.65
C ALA A 6 3.35 55.93 -55.28
N ALA A 7 2.17 55.35 -55.47
CA ALA A 7 1.51 54.95 -56.71
C ALA A 7 2.28 53.91 -57.57
N GLU A 8 1.49 52.96 -58.08
CA GLU A 8 1.73 51.89 -59.07
C GLU A 8 2.13 50.51 -58.51
N ALA A 9 1.30 49.45 -58.59
CA ALA A 9 0.65 48.81 -59.77
C ALA A 9 1.72 48.19 -60.71
N ALA A 10 1.62 47.01 -61.32
CA ALA A 10 0.67 45.92 -61.40
C ALA A 10 1.36 44.78 -62.20
N PHE A 11 0.68 43.64 -62.38
CA PHE A 11 0.85 42.66 -63.48
C PHE A 11 2.16 41.83 -63.50
N GLY A 12 2.18 40.51 -63.67
CA GLY A 12 1.19 39.54 -64.15
C GLY A 12 1.81 38.12 -64.14
N PRO A 13 1.49 37.25 -65.12
CA PRO A 13 0.79 35.98 -64.91
C PRO A 13 1.69 34.73 -64.93
N GLY A 14 1.16 33.60 -64.45
CA GLY A 14 1.80 32.29 -64.60
C GLY A 14 0.94 31.13 -64.10
N GLU A 15 -0.01 30.68 -64.91
CA GLU A 15 -0.41 29.26 -64.94
C GLU A 15 0.68 28.49 -65.72
N PRO A 16 1.01 27.22 -65.40
CA PRO A 16 0.09 26.14 -65.74
C PRO A 16 0.14 24.85 -64.89
N SER A 17 -0.86 24.00 -65.16
CA SER A 17 -0.78 22.53 -65.22
C SER A 17 -1.02 21.71 -63.94
N ALA A 18 -2.18 21.04 -63.91
CA ALA A 18 -2.36 19.77 -63.20
C ALA A 18 -1.93 18.60 -64.12
N PRO A 19 -1.48 17.46 -63.56
CA PRO A 19 -2.44 16.41 -63.23
C PRO A 19 -2.14 15.67 -61.90
N GLY A 20 -3.17 15.08 -61.32
CA GLY A 20 -3.09 14.33 -60.05
C GLY A 20 -2.27 13.05 -60.13
N PRO A 21 -2.04 12.42 -58.96
CA PRO A 21 -2.68 11.13 -58.78
C PRO A 21 -3.35 10.97 -57.42
N HIS A 22 -4.36 10.09 -57.44
CA HIS A 22 -5.04 9.46 -56.32
C HIS A 22 -4.26 9.43 -54.99
N LEU A 23 -4.75 10.16 -54.00
CA LEU A 23 -4.57 9.80 -52.60
C LEU A 23 -5.86 9.17 -52.12
N SER A 24 -5.84 7.84 -52.12
CA SER A 24 -6.79 6.98 -51.45
C SER A 24 -7.09 7.55 -50.06
N SER A 25 -8.38 7.73 -49.78
CA SER A 25 -8.92 7.71 -48.44
C SER A 25 -8.42 6.44 -47.72
N LYS A 26 -7.36 6.58 -46.93
CA LYS A 26 -7.14 5.67 -45.82
C LYS A 26 -7.85 6.30 -44.64
N SER A 27 -9.13 5.96 -44.54
CA SER A 27 -9.77 5.66 -43.27
C SER A 27 -8.77 4.87 -42.43
N SER A 28 -8.12 5.57 -41.52
CA SER A 28 -7.42 4.97 -40.40
C SER A 28 -8.50 4.34 -39.54
N ASP A 29 -8.74 3.05 -39.74
CA ASP A 29 -9.43 2.21 -38.76
C ASP A 29 -8.65 2.30 -37.45
N ALA A 30 -9.08 3.22 -36.58
CA ALA A 30 -8.69 3.23 -35.20
C ALA A 30 -9.37 2.04 -34.53
N VAL A 31 -8.58 1.03 -34.17
CA VAL A 31 -9.01 -0.03 -33.25
C VAL A 31 -9.44 0.63 -31.93
N PRO A 32 -10.62 0.32 -31.36
CA PRO A 32 -11.02 0.87 -30.06
C PRO A 32 -10.01 0.45 -28.98
N GLY A 33 -9.51 1.41 -28.21
CA GLY A 33 -8.35 1.25 -27.32
C GLY A 33 -8.50 0.13 -26.30
N SER A 34 -7.50 -0.76 -26.25
CA SER A 34 -7.39 -1.79 -25.22
C SER A 34 -7.02 -1.14 -23.88
N SER A 35 -7.94 -1.21 -22.91
CA SER A 35 -7.70 -0.88 -21.50
C SER A 35 -6.51 -1.69 -20.94
N ALA A 36 -5.71 -1.08 -20.05
CA ALA A 36 -4.60 -1.78 -19.38
C ALA A 36 -5.09 -2.66 -18.22
N ALA A 37 -6.29 -2.38 -17.71
CA ALA A 37 -6.99 -3.12 -16.66
C ALA A 37 -8.36 -3.62 -17.16
N PRO A 38 -8.41 -4.56 -18.13
CA PRO A 38 -9.66 -5.03 -18.69
C PRO A 38 -10.54 -5.66 -17.59
N LEU A 39 -11.81 -5.25 -17.55
CA LEU A 39 -12.84 -5.88 -16.73
C LEU A 39 -13.58 -6.91 -17.57
N SER A 40 -13.63 -8.17 -17.11
CA SER A 40 -14.38 -9.21 -17.82
C SER A 40 -15.88 -8.96 -17.73
N GLU A 41 -16.62 -9.38 -18.76
CA GLU A 41 -18.09 -9.31 -18.78
C GLU A 41 -18.73 -10.02 -17.58
N GLU A 42 -18.11 -11.10 -17.11
CA GLU A 42 -18.55 -11.85 -15.93
C GLU A 42 -18.42 -11.04 -14.63
N LEU A 43 -17.35 -10.25 -14.49
CA LEU A 43 -17.07 -9.49 -13.27
C LEU A 43 -17.69 -8.08 -13.28
N ALA A 44 -18.10 -7.58 -14.45
CA ALA A 44 -18.67 -6.25 -14.58
C ALA A 44 -19.90 -6.02 -13.68
N PRO A 45 -20.91 -6.90 -13.64
CA PRO A 45 -22.07 -6.72 -12.76
C PRO A 45 -21.69 -6.69 -11.27
N VAL A 46 -20.71 -7.51 -10.88
CA VAL A 46 -20.21 -7.57 -9.49
C VAL A 46 -19.49 -6.28 -9.12
N ALA A 47 -18.66 -5.75 -10.01
CA ALA A 47 -17.96 -4.49 -9.81
C ALA A 47 -18.94 -3.30 -9.73
N GLU A 48 -19.92 -3.25 -10.64
CA GLU A 48 -20.97 -2.22 -10.62
C GLU A 48 -21.79 -2.28 -9.31
N GLN A 49 -22.15 -3.49 -8.86
CA GLN A 49 -22.85 -3.66 -7.59
C GLN A 49 -22.02 -3.17 -6.39
N ILE A 50 -20.73 -3.48 -6.34
CA ILE A 50 -19.85 -3.14 -5.22
C ILE A 50 -19.53 -1.64 -5.17
N PHE A 51 -19.22 -1.03 -6.31
CA PHE A 51 -18.76 0.35 -6.37
C PHE A 51 -19.90 1.35 -6.63
N GLY A 52 -21.06 0.89 -7.10
CA GLY A 52 -22.26 1.70 -7.33
C GLY A 52 -21.94 2.96 -8.15
N ASP A 53 -22.39 4.11 -7.64
CA ASP A 53 -22.17 5.44 -8.25
C ASP A 53 -20.69 5.79 -8.45
N ARG A 54 -19.77 5.06 -7.82
CA ARG A 54 -18.31 5.28 -7.90
C ARG A 54 -17.59 4.25 -8.76
N PHE A 55 -18.33 3.43 -9.50
CA PHE A 55 -17.75 2.48 -10.44
C PHE A 55 -16.75 3.14 -11.41
N SER A 56 -17.04 4.36 -11.90
CA SER A 56 -16.12 5.12 -12.76
C SER A 56 -14.79 5.46 -12.07
N LEU A 57 -14.80 5.77 -10.77
CA LEU A 57 -13.58 5.98 -9.98
C LEU A 57 -12.81 4.68 -9.77
N ALA A 58 -13.51 3.54 -9.59
CA ALA A 58 -12.88 2.23 -9.53
C ALA A 58 -12.19 1.86 -10.84
N VAL A 59 -12.80 2.16 -11.99
CA VAL A 59 -12.16 2.02 -13.31
C VAL A 59 -10.92 2.89 -13.43
N THR A 60 -10.99 4.15 -13.02
CA THR A 60 -9.83 5.06 -13.03
C THR A 60 -8.69 4.53 -12.15
N TYR A 61 -9.02 4.02 -10.96
CA TYR A 61 -8.03 3.42 -10.07
C TYR A 61 -7.45 2.12 -10.63
N ALA A 62 -8.26 1.29 -11.29
CA ALA A 62 -7.80 0.08 -11.94
C ALA A 62 -6.76 0.39 -13.03
N GLU A 63 -7.03 1.38 -13.88
CA GLU A 63 -6.09 1.86 -14.91
C GLU A 63 -4.81 2.39 -14.28
N LEU A 64 -4.91 3.21 -13.22
CA LEU A 64 -3.75 3.73 -12.50
C LEU A 64 -2.86 2.60 -11.96
N LEU A 65 -3.46 1.54 -11.42
CA LEU A 65 -2.72 0.39 -10.92
C LEU A 65 -2.07 -0.44 -12.04
N ALA A 66 -2.76 -0.66 -13.15
CA ALA A 66 -2.24 -1.43 -14.28
C ALA A 66 -1.19 -0.68 -15.11
N THR A 67 -1.14 0.65 -14.99
CA THR A 67 -0.16 1.50 -15.67
C THR A 67 0.93 1.97 -14.70
N ASP A 68 0.73 3.11 -14.02
CA ASP A 68 1.66 3.69 -13.06
C ASP A 68 2.06 2.72 -11.95
N GLY A 69 1.09 1.94 -11.44
CA GLY A 69 1.35 0.93 -10.43
C GLY A 69 2.35 -0.13 -10.89
N VAL A 70 2.28 -0.55 -12.16
CA VAL A 70 3.24 -1.49 -12.76
C VAL A 70 4.59 -0.81 -12.99
N VAL A 71 4.61 0.38 -13.61
CA VAL A 71 5.85 1.13 -13.92
C VAL A 71 6.65 1.42 -12.64
N ARG A 72 5.98 1.74 -11.53
CA ARG A 72 6.60 2.06 -10.24
C ARG A 72 6.92 0.82 -9.39
N GLY A 73 6.61 -0.38 -9.89
CA GLY A 73 6.86 -1.66 -9.21
C GLY A 73 6.00 -1.87 -7.96
N LEU A 74 4.80 -1.29 -7.92
CA LEU A 74 3.79 -1.49 -6.87
C LEU A 74 2.93 -2.73 -7.16
N ILE A 75 2.67 -2.94 -8.46
CA ILE A 75 1.93 -4.07 -9.02
C ILE A 75 2.88 -4.82 -9.96
N GLY A 76 2.83 -6.14 -9.94
CA GLY A 76 3.63 -6.94 -10.88
C GLY A 76 3.11 -6.80 -12.31
N PRO A 77 3.96 -6.86 -13.35
CA PRO A 77 3.52 -6.70 -14.74
C PRO A 77 2.51 -7.78 -15.18
N ARG A 78 2.52 -8.95 -14.55
CA ARG A 78 1.55 -10.03 -14.79
C ARG A 78 0.21 -9.80 -14.08
N GLU A 79 0.18 -8.92 -13.09
CA GLU A 79 -1.00 -8.60 -12.31
C GLU A 79 -1.80 -7.45 -12.92
N GLY A 80 -1.21 -6.61 -13.79
CA GLY A 80 -1.90 -5.50 -14.47
C GLY A 80 -3.20 -5.92 -15.18
N PRO A 81 -3.17 -6.95 -16.05
CA PRO A 81 -4.39 -7.47 -16.68
C PRO A 81 -5.37 -8.17 -15.73
N ARG A 82 -4.98 -8.39 -14.46
CA ARG A 82 -5.72 -9.13 -13.43
C ARG A 82 -6.08 -8.23 -12.24
N ILE A 83 -6.05 -6.91 -12.44
CA ILE A 83 -6.30 -5.93 -11.38
C ILE A 83 -7.71 -6.07 -10.80
N TRP A 84 -8.71 -6.37 -11.63
CA TRP A 84 -10.09 -6.51 -11.16
C TRP A 84 -10.30 -7.73 -10.25
N ASP A 85 -9.92 -8.93 -10.69
CA ASP A 85 -10.15 -10.15 -9.93
C ASP A 85 -9.19 -10.28 -8.73
N ARG A 86 -7.87 -10.14 -8.96
CA ARG A 86 -6.85 -10.41 -7.92
C ARG A 86 -6.71 -9.27 -6.91
N HIS A 87 -7.11 -8.04 -7.27
CA HIS A 87 -6.86 -6.87 -6.46
C HIS A 87 -8.14 -6.14 -6.03
N LEU A 88 -8.86 -5.50 -6.96
CA LEU A 88 -10.00 -4.65 -6.62
C LEU A 88 -11.11 -5.44 -5.96
N LEU A 89 -11.71 -6.42 -6.64
CA LEU A 89 -12.86 -7.13 -6.07
C LEU A 89 -12.46 -7.95 -4.83
N ASN A 90 -11.28 -8.58 -4.86
CA ASN A 90 -10.72 -9.28 -3.71
C ASN A 90 -10.60 -8.37 -2.46
N CYS A 91 -10.19 -7.11 -2.62
CA CYS A 91 -10.13 -6.15 -1.53
C CYS A 91 -11.52 -5.59 -1.16
N ALA A 92 -12.38 -5.33 -2.15
CA ALA A 92 -13.64 -4.65 -1.94
C ALA A 92 -14.63 -5.50 -1.12
N VAL A 93 -14.66 -6.82 -1.33
CA VAL A 93 -15.57 -7.71 -0.59
C VAL A 93 -15.31 -7.73 0.91
N VAL A 94 -14.11 -7.34 1.37
CA VAL A 94 -13.80 -7.21 2.81
C VAL A 94 -14.65 -6.13 3.50
N ALA A 95 -15.26 -5.22 2.73
CA ALA A 95 -16.17 -4.21 3.23
C ALA A 95 -17.39 -4.79 3.98
N GLU A 96 -17.78 -6.04 3.73
CA GLU A 96 -18.87 -6.71 4.44
C GLU A 96 -18.58 -6.92 5.94
N LEU A 97 -17.29 -6.94 6.33
CA LEU A 97 -16.85 -7.08 7.72
C LEU A 97 -16.71 -5.74 8.46
N LEU A 98 -16.89 -4.62 7.76
CA LEU A 98 -16.71 -3.28 8.31
C LEU A 98 -18.03 -2.69 8.79
N PRO A 99 -18.11 -2.21 10.05
CA PRO A 99 -19.27 -1.48 10.54
C PRO A 99 -19.58 -0.25 9.68
N THR A 100 -20.83 0.22 9.72
CA THR A 100 -21.23 1.50 9.12
C THR A 100 -20.49 2.65 9.79
N GLY A 101 -19.94 3.57 8.99
CA GLY A 101 -19.23 4.76 9.48
C GLY A 101 -17.87 4.47 10.14
N ALA A 102 -17.30 3.28 9.92
CA ALA A 102 -16.10 2.85 10.61
C ALA A 102 -14.85 3.67 10.25
N SER A 103 -14.01 3.89 11.27
CA SER A 103 -12.62 4.31 11.11
C SER A 103 -11.74 3.10 10.81
N VAL A 104 -10.90 3.21 9.77
CA VAL A 104 -10.05 2.13 9.29
C VAL A 104 -8.60 2.59 9.23
N VAL A 105 -7.68 1.79 9.76
CA VAL A 105 -6.25 1.95 9.50
C VAL A 105 -5.78 0.82 8.62
N ASP A 106 -5.27 1.13 7.44
CA ASP A 106 -4.68 0.14 6.54
C ASP A 106 -3.17 0.13 6.72
N VAL A 107 -2.63 -0.96 7.26
CA VAL A 107 -1.20 -1.09 7.56
C VAL A 107 -0.51 -1.76 6.38
N GLY A 108 0.58 -1.15 5.91
CA GLY A 108 1.32 -1.65 4.75
C GLY A 108 0.56 -1.44 3.45
N SER A 109 -0.12 -0.30 3.31
CA SER A 109 -1.06 -0.03 2.21
C SER A 109 -0.48 -0.22 0.81
N GLY A 110 0.84 -0.10 0.63
CA GLY A 110 1.47 -0.42 -0.65
C GLY A 110 0.96 0.46 -1.79
N ALA A 111 0.23 -0.16 -2.72
CA ALA A 111 -0.45 0.52 -3.83
C ALA A 111 -1.83 1.10 -3.44
N GLY A 112 -2.24 0.96 -2.19
CA GLY A 112 -3.56 1.33 -1.66
C GLY A 112 -4.49 0.13 -1.46
N LEU A 113 -3.93 -1.07 -1.27
CA LEU A 113 -4.71 -2.31 -1.18
C LEU A 113 -4.65 -2.89 0.24
N PRO A 114 -5.78 -3.09 0.94
CA PRO A 114 -7.17 -2.83 0.51
C PRO A 114 -7.67 -1.38 0.69
N GLY A 115 -6.94 -0.50 1.36
CA GLY A 115 -7.48 0.76 1.88
C GLY A 115 -8.18 1.68 0.86
N LEU A 116 -7.58 1.96 -0.30
CA LEU A 116 -8.20 2.80 -1.34
C LEU A 116 -9.40 2.12 -1.99
N VAL A 117 -9.34 0.80 -2.19
CA VAL A 117 -10.47 0.05 -2.73
C VAL A 117 -11.67 0.13 -1.79
N LEU A 118 -11.44 -0.04 -0.48
CA LEU A 118 -12.47 0.11 0.54
C LEU A 118 -13.01 1.55 0.58
N ALA A 119 -12.16 2.57 0.41
CA ALA A 119 -12.63 3.95 0.30
C ALA A 119 -13.58 4.13 -0.89
N LEU A 120 -13.29 3.52 -2.04
CA LEU A 120 -14.15 3.63 -3.22
C LEU A 120 -15.49 2.92 -3.00
N ALA A 121 -15.46 1.67 -2.52
CA ALA A 121 -16.66 0.85 -2.30
C ALA A 121 -17.54 1.37 -1.15
N ARG A 122 -16.95 1.98 -0.11
CA ARG A 122 -17.67 2.45 1.08
C ARG A 122 -17.38 3.94 1.37
N PRO A 123 -18.21 4.86 0.83
CA PRO A 123 -18.16 6.29 1.10
C PRO A 123 -18.14 6.72 2.56
N ASP A 124 -18.75 5.93 3.42
CA ASP A 124 -18.95 6.24 4.83
C ASP A 124 -17.71 5.97 5.70
N LEU A 125 -16.68 5.33 5.16
CA LEU A 125 -15.46 5.03 5.90
C LEU A 125 -14.51 6.23 5.95
N SER A 126 -13.85 6.38 7.11
CA SER A 126 -12.65 7.21 7.26
C SER A 126 -11.42 6.30 7.31
N ILE A 127 -10.44 6.53 6.44
CA ILE A 127 -9.34 5.60 6.22
C ILE A 127 -7.98 6.29 6.38
N THR A 128 -7.10 5.72 7.18
CA THR A 128 -5.67 6.10 7.23
C THR A 128 -4.82 5.01 6.59
N LEU A 129 -4.08 5.36 5.54
CA LEU A 129 -3.15 4.48 4.84
C LEU A 129 -1.76 4.64 5.43
N VAL A 130 -1.21 3.59 6.04
CA VAL A 130 0.10 3.60 6.71
C VAL A 130 1.12 2.85 5.85
N GLU A 131 2.14 3.55 5.37
CA GLU A 131 3.18 2.97 4.53
C GLU A 131 4.55 3.64 4.78
N PRO A 132 5.62 2.89 5.08
CA PRO A 132 6.93 3.48 5.38
C PRO A 132 7.68 4.04 4.16
N MET A 133 7.47 3.48 2.96
CA MET A 133 8.28 3.79 1.79
C MET A 133 7.84 5.09 1.11
N ALA A 134 8.76 6.07 1.02
CA ALA A 134 8.50 7.39 0.42
C ALA A 134 7.86 7.33 -0.97
N ARG A 135 8.39 6.47 -1.85
CA ARG A 135 7.88 6.29 -3.22
C ARG A 135 6.44 5.77 -3.26
N ARG A 136 6.06 4.93 -2.30
CA ARG A 136 4.72 4.36 -2.19
C ARG A 136 3.75 5.37 -1.62
N THR A 137 4.15 6.09 -0.58
CA THR A 137 3.34 7.20 -0.03
C THR A 137 3.12 8.31 -1.05
N ALA A 138 4.10 8.62 -1.91
CA ALA A 138 3.92 9.58 -3.00
C ALA A 138 2.83 9.11 -3.98
N PHE A 139 2.90 7.85 -4.42
CA PHE A 139 1.85 7.24 -5.26
C PHE A 139 0.48 7.26 -4.57
N LEU A 140 0.41 6.92 -3.28
CA LEU A 140 -0.85 6.97 -2.52
C LEU A 140 -1.43 8.39 -2.48
N THR A 141 -0.60 9.40 -2.23
CA THR A 141 -1.05 10.80 -2.23
C THR A 141 -1.57 11.24 -3.60
N GLU A 142 -0.87 10.86 -4.68
CA GLU A 142 -1.34 11.10 -6.06
C GLU A 142 -2.67 10.40 -6.34
N ALA A 143 -2.80 9.13 -5.96
CA ALA A 143 -4.03 8.35 -6.14
C ALA A 143 -5.21 8.95 -5.35
N VAL A 144 -4.98 9.36 -4.09
CA VAL A 144 -6.00 10.03 -3.27
C VAL A 144 -6.48 11.33 -3.93
N GLY A 145 -5.54 12.13 -4.46
CA GLY A 145 -5.86 13.36 -5.18
C GLY A 145 -6.64 13.11 -6.46
N LEU A 146 -6.19 12.16 -7.28
CA LEU A 146 -6.84 11.77 -8.54
C LEU A 146 -8.27 11.26 -8.33
N LEU A 147 -8.49 10.45 -7.29
CA LEU A 147 -9.79 9.86 -6.99
C LEU A 147 -10.71 10.81 -6.21
N GLY A 148 -10.20 11.96 -5.76
CA GLY A 148 -11.00 12.95 -5.03
C GLY A 148 -11.51 12.44 -3.68
N VAL A 149 -10.74 11.59 -2.99
CA VAL A 149 -11.14 10.95 -1.71
C VAL A 149 -10.38 11.49 -0.48
N GLY A 150 -9.67 12.61 -0.63
CA GLY A 150 -8.81 13.18 0.41
C GLY A 150 -9.56 13.79 1.62
N ASP A 151 -10.88 13.96 1.52
CA ASP A 151 -11.75 14.39 2.62
C ASP A 151 -11.86 13.33 3.73
N ARG A 152 -11.65 12.06 3.39
CA ARG A 152 -11.81 10.91 4.29
C ARG A 152 -10.68 9.89 4.22
N VAL A 153 -9.73 10.07 3.30
CA VAL A 153 -8.54 9.22 3.19
C VAL A 153 -7.27 10.03 3.49
N THR A 154 -6.54 9.61 4.51
CA THR A 154 -5.25 10.22 4.91
C THR A 154 -4.10 9.26 4.61
N VAL A 155 -3.01 9.77 4.05
CA VAL A 155 -1.76 9.00 3.84
C VAL A 155 -0.78 9.35 4.96
N LEU A 156 -0.36 8.35 5.74
CA LEU A 156 0.62 8.48 6.81
C LEU A 156 1.91 7.73 6.44
N ARG A 157 3.00 8.48 6.28
CA ARG A 157 4.33 7.88 6.08
C ARG A 157 4.93 7.47 7.42
N GLY A 158 5.08 6.17 7.63
CA GLY A 158 5.69 5.64 8.85
C GLY A 158 5.53 4.14 8.97
N ARG A 159 6.17 3.55 9.98
CA ARG A 159 5.95 2.14 10.35
C ARG A 159 4.94 2.03 11.49
N ALA A 160 4.04 1.07 11.41
CA ALA A 160 2.95 0.89 12.38
C ALA A 160 3.43 0.56 13.81
N GLU A 161 4.62 -0.03 13.94
CA GLU A 161 5.27 -0.33 15.21
C GLU A 161 5.99 0.85 15.86
N GLU A 162 6.30 1.90 15.10
CA GLU A 162 7.10 3.03 15.59
C GLU A 162 6.24 3.99 16.45
N PRO A 163 6.69 4.38 17.66
CA PRO A 163 5.98 5.35 18.49
C PRO A 163 5.73 6.69 17.78
N SER A 164 6.68 7.13 16.95
CA SER A 164 6.59 8.37 16.16
C SER A 164 5.45 8.35 15.13
N THR A 165 5.05 7.16 14.66
CA THR A 165 3.90 6.97 13.78
C THR A 165 2.62 6.83 14.58
N ARG A 166 2.66 6.02 15.66
CA ARG A 166 1.49 5.73 16.51
C ARG A 166 0.87 6.96 17.15
N GLN A 167 1.66 7.97 17.50
CA GLN A 167 1.14 9.23 18.04
C GLN A 167 0.20 9.98 17.09
N TRP A 168 0.25 9.70 15.78
CA TRP A 168 -0.62 10.30 14.76
C TRP A 168 -1.85 9.43 14.45
N LEU A 169 -1.92 8.22 15.02
CA LEU A 169 -3.01 7.28 14.78
C LEU A 169 -3.95 7.25 15.96
N SER A 170 -5.23 7.50 15.70
CA SER A 170 -6.29 7.21 16.67
C SER A 170 -6.65 5.73 16.62
N PRO A 171 -7.00 5.09 17.76
CA PRO A 171 -7.50 3.72 17.74
C PRO A 171 -8.73 3.59 16.85
N ALA A 172 -8.70 2.65 15.91
CA ALA A 172 -9.69 2.51 14.85
C ALA A 172 -10.69 1.37 15.10
N ASP A 173 -11.84 1.43 14.44
CA ASP A 173 -12.85 0.36 14.43
C ASP A 173 -12.32 -0.92 13.76
N ALA A 174 -11.54 -0.73 12.70
CA ALA A 174 -10.89 -1.82 11.98
C ALA A 174 -9.45 -1.46 11.61
N VAL A 175 -8.59 -2.48 11.61
CA VAL A 175 -7.24 -2.38 11.08
C VAL A 175 -7.10 -3.43 9.99
N THR A 176 -6.83 -3.02 8.76
CA THR A 176 -6.65 -3.93 7.62
C THR A 176 -5.17 -4.13 7.33
N ALA A 177 -4.81 -5.31 6.84
CA ALA A 177 -3.48 -5.56 6.32
C ALA A 177 -3.54 -6.65 5.25
N ARG A 178 -2.87 -6.40 4.11
CA ARG A 178 -2.68 -7.37 3.02
C ARG A 178 -1.20 -7.55 2.75
N ALA A 179 -0.73 -8.80 2.71
CA ALA A 179 0.61 -9.16 2.26
C ALA A 179 1.80 -8.48 3.01
N VAL A 180 1.62 -8.10 4.29
CA VAL A 180 2.63 -7.33 5.03
C VAL A 180 3.60 -8.21 5.83
N ALA A 181 3.14 -9.31 6.44
CA ALA A 181 3.95 -10.20 7.28
C ALA A 181 3.24 -11.50 7.69
N SER A 182 3.95 -12.34 8.46
CA SER A 182 3.40 -13.44 9.27
C SER A 182 2.38 -12.94 10.29
N LEU A 183 1.50 -13.85 10.78
CA LEU A 183 0.39 -13.46 11.66
C LEU A 183 0.85 -12.78 12.96
N ASP A 184 1.90 -13.29 13.58
CA ASP A 184 2.50 -12.77 14.81
C ASP A 184 2.89 -11.28 14.69
N ARG A 185 3.57 -10.93 13.60
CA ARG A 185 3.96 -9.54 13.32
C ARG A 185 2.76 -8.66 13.03
N LEU A 186 1.80 -9.16 12.24
CA LEU A 186 0.55 -8.42 11.99
C LEU A 186 -0.18 -8.11 13.30
N VAL A 187 -0.28 -9.08 14.20
CA VAL A 187 -0.89 -8.92 15.51
C VAL A 187 -0.16 -7.85 16.33
N GLU A 188 1.16 -7.91 16.42
CA GLU A 188 1.99 -6.94 17.16
C GLU A 188 1.87 -5.51 16.61
N TRP A 189 1.82 -5.37 15.29
CA TRP A 189 1.74 -4.07 14.64
C TRP A 189 0.33 -3.49 14.66
N CYS A 190 -0.69 -4.32 14.40
CA CYS A 190 -2.04 -3.88 14.05
C CYS A 190 -3.01 -3.90 15.24
N LEU A 191 -3.00 -4.92 16.12
CA LEU A 191 -3.95 -4.94 17.26
C LEU A 191 -3.81 -3.73 18.20
N PRO A 192 -2.61 -3.18 18.46
CA PRO A 192 -2.50 -1.94 19.23
C PRO A 192 -3.24 -0.75 18.60
N LEU A 193 -3.44 -0.75 17.27
CA LEU A 193 -4.12 0.31 16.53
C LEU A 193 -5.64 0.12 16.49
N ALA A 194 -6.16 -1.04 16.86
CA ALA A 194 -7.60 -1.24 17.02
C ALA A 194 -8.07 -0.68 18.37
N LYS A 195 -9.28 -0.11 18.42
CA LYS A 195 -9.96 0.18 19.68
C LYS A 195 -10.42 -1.11 20.37
N ARG A 196 -10.73 -1.07 21.67
CA ARG A 196 -11.41 -2.18 22.33
C ARG A 196 -12.77 -2.44 21.65
N GLY A 197 -13.03 -3.69 21.27
CA GLY A 197 -14.15 -4.12 20.44
C GLY A 197 -13.95 -3.89 18.94
N GLY A 198 -12.87 -3.22 18.53
CA GLY A 198 -12.43 -3.14 17.15
C GLY A 198 -11.76 -4.44 16.69
N ARG A 199 -11.40 -4.51 15.40
CA ARG A 199 -10.95 -5.76 14.78
C ARG A 199 -9.72 -5.58 13.88
N LEU A 200 -8.83 -6.56 13.88
CA LEU A 200 -7.83 -6.77 12.84
C LEU A 200 -8.44 -7.65 11.76
N LEU A 201 -8.41 -7.18 10.51
CA LEU A 201 -8.82 -7.91 9.31
C LEU A 201 -7.58 -8.17 8.45
N ALA A 202 -6.96 -9.34 8.62
CA ALA A 202 -5.80 -9.74 7.85
C ALA A 202 -6.21 -10.54 6.62
N LEU A 203 -6.03 -9.98 5.43
CA LEU A 203 -6.30 -10.68 4.17
C LEU A 203 -5.17 -11.69 3.93
N LYS A 204 -5.51 -12.97 3.89
CA LYS A 204 -4.56 -14.08 3.75
C LYS A 204 -4.98 -15.08 2.67
N GLY A 205 -4.03 -15.91 2.27
CA GLY A 205 -4.29 -17.05 1.40
C GLY A 205 -4.92 -18.24 2.15
N ALA A 206 -5.10 -19.35 1.43
CA ALA A 206 -5.76 -20.56 1.93
C ALA A 206 -5.12 -21.20 3.17
N SER A 207 -3.84 -20.91 3.49
CA SER A 207 -3.13 -21.40 4.67
C SER A 207 -3.49 -20.70 5.99
N ALA A 208 -4.44 -19.77 5.97
CA ALA A 208 -4.80 -18.92 7.12
C ALA A 208 -5.20 -19.70 8.38
N ALA A 209 -5.89 -20.83 8.23
CA ALA A 209 -6.40 -21.62 9.36
C ALA A 209 -5.28 -22.29 10.18
N GLU A 210 -4.19 -22.71 9.52
CA GLU A 210 -3.07 -23.39 10.16
C GLU A 210 -2.20 -22.41 10.95
N GLU A 211 -1.96 -21.20 10.41
CA GLU A 211 -1.19 -20.15 11.08
C GLU A 211 -1.87 -19.66 12.36
N VAL A 212 -3.20 -19.64 12.38
CA VAL A 212 -4.00 -19.15 13.50
C VAL A 212 -3.75 -19.95 14.79
N ALA A 213 -3.67 -21.29 14.71
CA ALA A 213 -3.48 -22.12 15.89
C ALA A 213 -2.10 -21.91 16.54
N ALA A 214 -1.07 -21.67 15.72
CA ALA A 214 0.32 -21.51 16.18
C ALA A 214 0.60 -20.17 16.88
N HIS A 215 -0.30 -19.18 16.77
CA HIS A 215 -0.04 -17.81 17.23
C HIS A 215 -1.01 -17.31 18.33
N ARG A 216 -1.76 -18.20 18.98
CA ARG A 216 -2.70 -17.84 20.07
C ARG A 216 -2.04 -17.03 21.19
N ASP A 217 -0.83 -17.42 21.62
CA ASP A 217 -0.13 -16.73 22.71
C ASP A 217 0.19 -15.27 22.38
N VAL A 218 0.57 -14.99 21.12
CA VAL A 218 0.85 -13.63 20.66
C VAL A 218 -0.44 -12.83 20.58
N ILE A 219 -1.52 -13.44 20.09
CA ILE A 219 -2.84 -12.80 20.03
C ILE A 219 -3.32 -12.39 21.43
N ASP A 220 -3.25 -13.30 22.40
CA ASP A 220 -3.65 -13.03 23.78
C ASP A 220 -2.80 -11.93 24.44
N ARG A 221 -1.48 -11.97 24.21
CA ARG A 221 -0.53 -10.96 24.70
C ARG A 221 -0.85 -9.54 24.22
N PHE A 222 -1.42 -9.40 23.02
CA PHE A 222 -1.84 -8.11 22.47
C PHE A 222 -3.33 -7.80 22.68
N GLY A 223 -4.01 -8.59 23.54
CA GLY A 223 -5.41 -8.35 23.95
C GLY A 223 -6.43 -8.78 22.90
N GLY A 224 -6.01 -9.59 21.92
CA GLY A 224 -6.90 -10.16 20.92
C GLY A 224 -7.65 -11.39 21.45
N GLY A 225 -8.87 -11.57 20.97
CA GLY A 225 -9.69 -12.75 21.18
C GLY A 225 -9.30 -13.90 20.26
N SER A 226 -10.10 -14.97 20.27
CA SER A 226 -9.85 -16.10 19.38
C SER A 226 -9.99 -15.67 17.90
N PRO A 227 -8.97 -15.90 17.06
CA PRO A 227 -9.05 -15.64 15.63
C PRO A 227 -10.14 -16.46 14.94
N ILE A 228 -10.85 -15.83 14.01
CA ILE A 228 -11.91 -16.44 13.20
C ILE A 228 -11.54 -16.28 11.73
N VAL A 229 -11.61 -17.37 10.96
CA VAL A 229 -11.45 -17.30 9.50
C VAL A 229 -12.82 -17.00 8.87
N LYS A 230 -12.87 -15.96 8.06
CA LYS A 230 -14.03 -15.51 7.29
C LYS A 230 -13.75 -15.64 5.80
N CYS A 231 -14.77 -15.98 5.02
CA CYS A 231 -14.73 -15.93 3.56
C CYS A 231 -15.65 -14.80 3.11
N CYS A 232 -15.10 -13.78 2.46
CA CYS A 232 -15.83 -12.61 1.99
C CYS A 232 -16.12 -12.71 0.49
N GLY A 233 -17.28 -12.22 0.07
CA GLY A 233 -17.69 -12.25 -1.35
C GLY A 233 -18.08 -13.63 -1.86
N VAL A 234 -18.56 -14.52 -0.97
CA VAL A 234 -19.06 -15.85 -1.37
C VAL A 234 -20.22 -15.70 -2.35
N GLY A 235 -20.09 -16.32 -3.52
CA GLY A 235 -21.07 -16.21 -4.62
C GLY A 235 -20.98 -14.90 -5.41
N MET A 236 -20.07 -14.00 -5.05
CA MET A 236 -19.77 -12.78 -5.81
C MET A 236 -18.44 -12.89 -6.56
N ILE A 237 -17.43 -13.51 -5.95
CA ILE A 237 -16.11 -13.72 -6.55
C ILE A 237 -15.62 -15.16 -6.30
N ASP A 238 -14.84 -15.69 -7.23
CA ASP A 238 -14.20 -17.00 -7.12
C ASP A 238 -12.67 -16.91 -7.36
N PRO A 239 -11.83 -17.29 -6.37
CA PRO A 239 -12.19 -17.69 -5.01
C PRO A 239 -12.64 -16.52 -4.13
N PRO A 240 -13.50 -16.76 -3.12
CA PRO A 240 -13.79 -15.79 -2.07
C PRO A 240 -12.51 -15.32 -1.36
N THR A 241 -12.55 -14.11 -0.80
CA THR A 241 -11.42 -13.57 -0.04
C THR A 241 -11.38 -14.16 1.36
N THR A 242 -10.29 -14.86 1.68
CA THR A 242 -10.05 -15.34 3.04
C THR A 242 -9.50 -14.23 3.93
N VAL A 243 -10.20 -13.96 5.03
CA VAL A 243 -9.83 -12.95 6.03
C VAL A 243 -9.70 -13.61 7.40
N VAL A 244 -8.58 -13.38 8.08
CA VAL A 244 -8.45 -13.70 9.51
C VAL A 244 -8.90 -12.49 10.30
N GLU A 245 -10.02 -12.65 11.01
CA GLU A 245 -10.57 -11.67 11.92
C GLU A 245 -10.09 -11.92 13.34
N ILE A 246 -9.53 -10.90 13.99
CA ILE A 246 -9.17 -10.93 15.41
C ILE A 246 -9.78 -9.70 16.08
N VAL A 247 -10.73 -9.92 17.01
CA VAL A 247 -11.34 -8.84 17.80
C VAL A 247 -10.40 -8.45 18.94
N LYS A 248 -10.21 -7.16 19.20
CA LYS A 248 -9.51 -6.67 20.37
C LYS A 248 -10.43 -6.66 21.58
N GLU A 249 -10.28 -7.61 22.48
CA GLU A 249 -11.15 -7.77 23.65
C GLU A 249 -10.73 -6.88 24.82
N ARG A 250 -9.42 -6.60 24.92
CA ARG A 250 -8.81 -5.93 26.07
C ARG A 250 -7.75 -4.94 25.62
N ASP A 251 -7.62 -3.84 26.35
CA ASP A 251 -6.48 -2.95 26.20
C ASP A 251 -5.28 -3.50 26.96
N VAL A 252 -4.15 -3.59 26.28
CA VAL A 252 -2.89 -4.03 26.88
C VAL A 252 -1.98 -2.81 26.97
N VAL A 253 -1.63 -2.43 28.19
CA VAL A 253 -0.55 -1.46 28.40
C VAL A 253 0.76 -2.17 28.01
N PRO A 254 1.53 -1.67 27.02
CA PRO A 254 2.80 -2.28 26.70
C PRO A 254 3.66 -2.30 27.97
N ALA A 255 4.11 -3.48 28.39
CA ALA A 255 5.11 -3.58 29.43
C ALA A 255 6.29 -2.69 29.00
N ARG A 256 6.63 -1.67 29.80
CA ARG A 256 7.75 -0.76 29.53
C ARG A 256 8.92 -1.59 29.03
N ALA A 257 9.43 -1.29 27.83
CA ALA A 257 10.60 -1.94 27.29
C ALA A 257 11.70 -1.94 28.37
N ARG A 258 12.13 -3.13 28.82
CA ARG A 258 13.24 -3.22 29.77
C ARG A 258 14.42 -2.54 29.09
N SER A 259 14.95 -1.48 29.70
CA SER A 259 16.15 -0.81 29.21
C SER A 259 17.24 -1.84 28.95
N PRO A 260 18.04 -1.70 27.87
CA PRO A 260 19.14 -2.62 27.60
C PRO A 260 20.02 -2.65 28.85
N ARG A 261 20.22 -3.83 29.44
CA ARG A 261 21.23 -4.01 30.49
C ARG A 261 22.54 -3.54 29.90
N LYS A 262 23.10 -2.44 30.44
CA LYS A 262 24.46 -1.99 30.11
C LYS A 262 25.37 -3.21 30.22
N ALA A 263 26.01 -3.58 29.12
CA ALA A 263 27.05 -4.59 29.12
C ALA A 263 28.08 -4.16 30.17
N ALA A 264 28.19 -4.93 31.25
CA ALA A 264 29.21 -4.71 32.26
C ALA A 264 30.57 -4.84 31.55
N GLY A 265 31.31 -3.73 31.52
CA GLY A 265 32.64 -3.68 30.92
C GLY A 265 33.52 -4.76 31.53
N SER A 266 34.03 -5.63 30.66
CA SER A 266 35.16 -6.49 30.96
C SER A 266 36.38 -5.59 31.22
N GLY A 267 36.58 -5.25 32.50
CA GLY A 267 37.77 -4.58 32.98
C GLY A 267 38.96 -5.50 32.81
N ARG A 268 39.72 -5.31 31.72
CA ARG A 268 41.00 -5.96 31.50
C ARG A 268 42.02 -5.34 32.47
N ARG A 269 42.19 -5.97 33.63
CA ARG A 269 43.26 -5.65 34.60
C ARG A 269 44.62 -5.93 33.96
N THR A 270 45.40 -4.89 33.73
CA THR A 270 46.83 -4.99 33.45
C THR A 270 47.55 -5.43 34.72
N HIS A 271 48.06 -6.65 34.74
CA HIS A 271 49.01 -7.09 35.76
C HIS A 271 50.38 -6.48 35.44
N MET A 272 50.74 -5.43 36.19
CA MET A 272 52.14 -5.12 36.46
C MET A 272 52.67 -6.21 37.40
N ASP A 273 53.69 -6.95 36.96
CA ASP A 273 54.57 -7.65 37.89
C ASP A 273 55.99 -7.13 37.69
N GLY A 274 56.52 -6.58 38.78
CA GLY A 274 57.87 -6.07 38.87
C GLY A 274 58.56 -6.76 40.03
N ARG A 275 59.71 -7.38 39.74
CA ARG A 275 60.83 -7.79 40.62
C ARG A 275 61.74 -8.68 39.74
N ARG A 276 63.07 -8.67 39.75
CA ARG A 276 64.12 -8.06 40.55
C ARG A 276 65.43 -8.26 39.78
N ARG A 277 66.36 -7.30 39.88
CA ARG A 277 67.81 -7.50 39.59
C ARG A 277 68.42 -8.44 40.64
N PRO A 278 69.42 -9.25 40.28
CA PRO A 278 70.82 -8.96 40.66
C PRO A 278 71.75 -9.27 39.48
N GLY A 279 73.04 -8.95 39.41
CA GLY A 279 74.05 -8.38 40.28
C GLY A 279 75.37 -8.53 39.49
N ARG A 280 76.23 -7.51 39.53
CA ARG A 280 77.56 -7.54 38.89
C ARG A 280 78.47 -8.56 39.59
N GLY A 281 79.21 -9.35 38.82
CA GLY A 281 80.32 -10.18 39.30
C GLY A 281 81.27 -10.55 38.17
N ARG A 282 82.53 -10.11 38.27
CA ARG A 282 83.64 -10.24 37.31
C ARG A 282 84.22 -11.67 37.24
N SER A 283 84.99 -11.94 36.17
CA SER A 283 86.25 -12.73 36.08
C SER A 283 86.18 -13.81 34.98
N ARG A 284 86.80 -13.63 33.80
CA ARG A 284 88.20 -13.86 33.39
C ARG A 284 88.58 -15.34 33.11
N ARG A 285 89.22 -15.51 31.94
CA ARG A 285 90.14 -16.57 31.43
C ARG A 285 89.53 -17.70 30.60
N GLY A 286 90.23 -17.98 29.50
CA GLY A 286 89.99 -19.02 28.51
C GLY A 286 90.34 -18.48 27.15
#